data_AF-A0A9R1FGY2-F1
#
_entry.id   AF-A0A9R1FGY2-F1
#
_cell.length_a   1.000
_cell.length_b   1.000
_cell.length_c   1.000
_cell.angle_alpha   90.00
_cell.angle_beta   90.00
_cell.angle_gamma   90.00
#
_symmetry.space_group_name_H-M   'P 1'
#
loop_
_entity.id
_entity.type
_entity.pdbx_description
1 polymer ?
#
loop_
_entity_poly.entity_id
_entity_poly.type
_entity_poly.pdbx_seq_one_letter_code
_entity_poly.pdbx_strand_id
1 'polypeptide(L)'
;MAGYRSASSSSAAGAGGAAVFAMRVLLLLTLLPLALAAFAFALQWRGGMRDPTGTVWPADTQRFPGMENSPLGSSSSSTGGRGSYFAVSSASASSAAADCAEILGRSASSHGISLYRGWSFDSDTAITPKICITGSTSASLHQILPWLYYHKVIGVSHFILFVEGEAAKPAVTSVLESIRGVKIIYRTKELKEQQDRSRIWNETWLSGFFYKPCNYELFVKQSLNMEMAIVMAREAGMDWIIHLDTDELIHPAGAREYSLRRLLLDVPDNVDMVIFPNYESSVERDDIKDPFTEVSMFKKNYDHLPKDTYFGLYKEATRGNPNYFLTYGNGKSAARVQEHMRPNGAHRWHNYMKSPNEIKLEEAAILHYTYTKFSDLTSRRDRCGCKPTKEDVKRCFILEFDRLAFIIASTATEQEMRNWYREHVVWTDKDTNLKLLRKGVLTRIYAPMAIIRGLKESGIFIDAVTSAKAHPKANIGLENNESIHTNVTAAQSTTLKEGGNDNSQATARKILEMIDVQEEVVPPMSPPGFLELMESALS
;
A
#
# COMPACT_ATOMS: atom_id res chain seq x y z
N MET A 1 -55.94 -67.48 25.52
CA MET A 1 -56.18 -67.76 26.95
C MET A 1 -55.19 -68.81 27.41
N ALA A 2 -54.64 -68.64 28.61
CA ALA A 2 -53.69 -69.51 29.33
C ALA A 2 -52.33 -69.69 28.63
N GLY A 3 -51.17 -69.21 29.11
CA GLY A 3 -50.76 -68.87 30.47
C GLY A 3 -49.87 -69.97 31.01
N TYR A 4 -48.54 -69.78 31.05
CA TYR A 4 -47.73 -69.70 32.28
C TYR A 4 -46.22 -69.66 31.95
N ARG A 5 -45.59 -68.65 32.56
CA ARG A 5 -44.15 -68.46 32.88
C ARG A 5 -43.64 -69.66 33.72
N SER A 6 -42.37 -70.01 33.90
CA SER A 6 -41.03 -69.49 33.61
C SER A 6 -40.03 -70.44 34.34
N ALA A 7 -38.76 -70.37 33.94
CA ALA A 7 -37.54 -70.65 34.71
C ALA A 7 -37.07 -72.11 34.81
N SER A 8 -36.29 -72.52 33.81
CA SER A 8 -35.15 -73.41 33.99
C SER A 8 -33.91 -72.59 34.33
N SER A 9 -33.23 -73.00 35.40
CA SER A 9 -31.88 -72.58 35.77
C SER A 9 -30.85 -73.24 34.84
N SER A 10 -29.83 -72.48 34.40
CA SER A 10 -28.40 -72.81 34.45
C SER A 10 -27.63 -72.30 33.23
N SER A 11 -26.67 -71.40 33.47
CA SER A 11 -25.25 -71.62 33.08
C SER A 11 -24.43 -70.36 33.35
N ALA A 12 -23.50 -70.47 34.30
CA ALA A 12 -22.41 -69.53 34.51
C ALA A 12 -21.40 -69.65 33.36
N ALA A 13 -21.17 -68.55 32.62
CA ALA A 13 -19.94 -68.27 31.87
C ALA A 13 -20.02 -66.84 31.31
N GLY A 14 -19.24 -65.90 31.84
CA GLY A 14 -19.25 -64.53 31.29
C GLY A 14 -18.44 -63.44 32.00
N ALA A 15 -17.65 -63.76 33.04
CA ALA A 15 -16.94 -62.71 33.79
C ALA A 15 -15.45 -62.53 33.41
N GLY A 16 -14.86 -63.41 32.58
CA GLY A 16 -13.42 -63.37 32.27
C GLY A 16 -12.98 -62.40 31.16
N GLY A 17 -13.86 -62.08 30.21
CA GLY A 17 -13.48 -61.34 28.99
C GLY A 17 -13.31 -59.83 29.18
N ALA A 18 -14.14 -59.20 30.00
CA ALA A 18 -14.14 -57.75 30.20
C ALA A 18 -12.93 -57.28 31.03
N ALA A 19 -12.52 -58.06 32.03
CA ALA A 19 -11.35 -57.75 32.87
C ALA A 19 -10.04 -57.83 32.06
N VAL A 20 -9.92 -58.83 31.17
CA VAL A 20 -8.74 -58.99 30.31
C VAL A 20 -8.64 -57.86 29.27
N PHE A 21 -9.78 -57.40 28.74
CA PHE A 21 -9.80 -56.26 27.82
C PHE A 21 -9.40 -54.96 28.52
N ALA A 22 -9.98 -54.67 29.70
CA ALA A 22 -9.62 -53.50 30.48
C ALA A 22 -8.13 -53.48 30.88
N MET A 23 -7.59 -54.64 31.27
CA MET A 23 -6.17 -54.78 31.60
C MET A 23 -5.26 -54.54 30.39
N ARG A 24 -5.65 -55.01 29.19
CA ARG A 24 -4.89 -54.75 27.95
C ARG A 24 -4.90 -53.27 27.54
N VAL A 25 -6.03 -52.59 27.72
CA VAL A 25 -6.14 -51.15 27.44
C VAL A 25 -5.30 -50.34 28.44
N LEU A 26 -5.32 -50.68 29.73
CA LEU A 26 -4.46 -50.06 30.74
C LEU A 26 -2.97 -50.31 30.47
N LEU A 27 -2.59 -51.51 30.04
CA LEU A 27 -1.23 -51.83 29.61
C LEU A 27 -0.80 -51.00 28.38
N LEU A 28 -1.68 -50.83 27.40
CA LEU A 28 -1.40 -50.01 26.23
C LEU A 28 -1.23 -48.53 26.61
N LEU A 29 -2.13 -48.00 27.45
CA LEU A 29 -2.11 -46.60 27.90
C LEU A 29 -0.92 -46.29 28.80
N THR A 30 -0.26 -47.29 29.39
CA THR A 30 0.93 -47.10 30.22
C THR A 30 2.24 -47.36 29.47
N LEU A 31 2.31 -48.41 28.67
CA LEU A 31 3.53 -48.76 27.93
C LEU A 31 3.78 -47.85 26.73
N LEU A 32 2.73 -47.39 26.04
CA LEU A 32 2.90 -46.54 24.86
C LEU A 32 3.53 -45.17 25.20
N PRO A 33 3.08 -44.43 26.23
CA PRO A 33 3.75 -43.19 26.62
C PRO A 33 5.17 -43.41 27.13
N LEU A 34 5.42 -44.51 27.85
CA LEU A 34 6.75 -44.87 28.36
C LEU A 34 7.73 -45.20 27.22
N ALA A 35 7.28 -45.94 26.20
CA ALA A 35 8.08 -46.25 25.03
C ALA A 35 8.38 -44.99 24.20
N LEU A 36 7.39 -44.10 24.02
CA LEU A 36 7.58 -42.82 23.34
C LEU A 36 8.53 -41.89 24.11
N ALA A 37 8.43 -41.85 25.44
CA ALA A 37 9.35 -41.08 26.29
C ALA A 37 10.78 -41.64 26.26
N ALA A 38 10.95 -42.96 26.29
CA ALA A 38 12.26 -43.61 26.16
C ALA A 38 12.87 -43.38 24.77
N PHE A 39 12.05 -43.42 23.71
CA PHE A 39 12.49 -43.10 22.35
C PHE A 39 12.91 -41.63 22.21
N ALA A 40 12.13 -40.70 22.76
CA ALA A 40 12.49 -39.29 22.80
C ALA A 40 13.77 -39.04 23.61
N PHE A 41 13.94 -39.74 24.74
CA PHE A 41 15.16 -39.69 25.55
C PHE A 41 16.37 -40.22 24.77
N ALA A 42 16.24 -41.31 24.03
CA ALA A 42 17.32 -41.84 23.18
C ALA A 42 17.71 -40.88 22.05
N LEU A 43 16.73 -40.18 21.44
CA LEU A 43 17.00 -39.14 20.45
C LEU A 43 17.70 -37.91 21.06
N GLN A 44 17.40 -37.60 22.32
CA GLN A 44 18.01 -36.49 23.06
C GLN A 44 19.34 -36.85 23.71
N TRP A 45 19.64 -38.15 23.87
CA TRP A 45 20.87 -38.65 24.45
C TRP A 45 22.04 -38.52 23.47
N ARG A 46 22.54 -37.30 23.30
CA ARG A 46 23.86 -37.02 22.74
C ARG A 46 24.90 -36.92 23.86
N GLY A 47 25.27 -38.08 24.41
CA GLY A 47 26.44 -38.25 25.27
C GLY A 47 27.69 -38.50 24.42
N GLY A 48 28.70 -37.65 24.57
CA GLY A 48 29.82 -37.47 23.64
C GLY A 48 30.75 -38.68 23.44
N MET A 49 31.08 -38.90 22.17
CA MET A 49 32.40 -39.36 21.75
C MET A 49 32.99 -38.32 20.81
N ARG A 50 34.21 -37.91 21.13
CA ARG A 50 35.02 -36.99 20.34
C ARG A 50 35.94 -37.87 19.48
N ASP A 51 35.75 -37.87 18.16
CA ASP A 51 36.70 -38.48 17.23
C ASP A 51 37.44 -37.35 16.49
N PRO A 52 38.78 -37.40 16.38
CA PRO A 52 39.58 -36.37 15.72
C PRO A 52 39.65 -36.64 14.22
N THR A 53 39.82 -35.58 13.43
CA THR A 53 40.16 -35.58 11.99
C THR A 53 39.03 -35.83 10.97
N GLY A 54 38.42 -34.71 10.55
CA GLY A 54 38.37 -34.33 9.14
C GLY A 54 37.36 -35.00 8.21
N THR A 55 36.17 -34.41 8.09
CA THR A 55 35.52 -34.13 6.79
C THR A 55 34.31 -33.21 7.03
N VAL A 56 34.40 -32.00 6.49
CA VAL A 56 33.41 -30.92 6.64
C VAL A 56 32.42 -30.99 5.49
N TRP A 57 31.13 -31.16 5.78
CA TRP A 57 30.02 -30.77 4.91
C TRP A 57 28.90 -30.13 5.77
N PRO A 58 28.23 -29.06 5.29
CA PRO A 58 27.54 -28.10 6.15
C PRO A 58 26.05 -28.45 6.29
N ALA A 59 25.54 -28.42 7.52
CA ALA A 59 24.10 -28.42 7.80
C ALA A 59 23.76 -27.44 8.91
N ASP A 60 22.98 -26.42 8.53
CA ASP A 60 21.86 -25.84 9.25
C ASP A 60 21.98 -25.62 10.76
N THR A 61 22.44 -24.42 11.11
CA THR A 61 21.97 -23.73 12.31
C THR A 61 20.85 -22.77 11.95
N GLN A 62 19.60 -23.27 11.88
CA GLN A 62 18.45 -22.42 12.17
C GLN A 62 18.41 -22.17 13.67
N ARG A 63 19.16 -21.14 14.10
CA ARG A 63 18.93 -20.44 15.36
C ARG A 63 17.76 -19.48 15.15
N PHE A 64 16.72 -19.59 15.98
CA PHE A 64 15.73 -18.53 16.11
C PHE A 64 16.42 -17.26 16.67
N PRO A 65 16.23 -16.07 16.07
CA PRO A 65 16.79 -14.84 16.61
C PRO A 65 16.08 -14.45 17.92
N GLY A 66 16.81 -14.20 19.01
CA GLY A 66 16.27 -13.58 20.23
C GLY A 66 16.37 -14.37 21.55
N MET A 67 17.15 -15.46 21.65
CA MET A 67 17.30 -16.24 22.89
C MET A 67 18.68 -16.14 23.54
N GLU A 68 19.35 -15.01 23.40
CA GLU A 68 20.57 -14.69 24.15
C GLU A 68 20.24 -13.62 25.20
N ASN A 69 20.52 -13.98 26.46
CA ASN A 69 20.25 -13.25 27.71
C ASN A 69 19.01 -13.71 28.49
N SER A 70 19.13 -14.86 29.14
CA SER A 70 18.43 -15.11 30.40
C SER A 70 19.40 -15.84 31.33
N PRO A 71 19.76 -15.27 32.49
CA PRO A 71 20.60 -15.97 33.45
C PRO A 71 19.75 -17.06 34.12
N LEU A 72 20.24 -18.29 34.04
CA LEU A 72 19.73 -19.44 34.77
C LEU A 72 20.27 -19.42 36.21
N GLY A 73 19.36 -19.64 37.16
CA GLY A 73 19.61 -20.14 38.51
C GLY A 73 18.86 -19.35 39.59
N SER A 74 18.19 -19.92 40.59
CA SER A 74 17.94 -21.30 41.00
C SER A 74 16.87 -21.26 42.11
N SER A 75 15.95 -22.23 42.10
CA SER A 75 15.43 -22.99 43.25
C SER A 75 14.65 -22.37 44.43
N SER A 76 13.45 -22.97 44.63
CA SER A 76 12.91 -23.56 45.88
C SER A 76 12.01 -22.76 46.86
N SER A 77 10.71 -23.16 46.84
CA SER A 77 9.84 -23.64 47.95
C SER A 77 9.45 -22.78 49.18
N SER A 78 8.12 -22.56 49.25
CA SER A 78 7.17 -22.81 50.38
C SER A 78 7.13 -22.00 51.69
N THR A 79 5.90 -21.53 51.97
CA THR A 79 5.15 -21.43 53.26
C THR A 79 5.46 -20.34 54.31
N GLY A 80 4.46 -19.46 54.52
CA GLY A 80 3.87 -19.17 55.85
C GLY A 80 4.18 -17.83 56.56
N GLY A 81 3.15 -17.02 56.85
CA GLY A 81 3.04 -16.30 58.14
C GLY A 81 2.99 -14.75 58.18
N ARG A 82 1.75 -14.22 58.33
CA ARG A 82 1.25 -13.10 59.19
C ARG A 82 1.95 -11.71 59.33
N GLY A 83 1.11 -10.67 59.16
CA GLY A 83 1.12 -9.34 59.84
C GLY A 83 1.86 -8.23 59.09
N SER A 84 1.45 -6.95 59.01
CA SER A 84 0.37 -6.17 59.62
C SER A 84 0.31 -4.77 58.94
N TYR A 85 -0.89 -4.20 58.80
CA TYR A 85 -1.34 -2.80 58.63
C TYR A 85 -0.41 -1.73 57.98
N PHE A 86 -0.86 -1.07 56.90
CA PHE A 86 -1.18 0.37 56.83
C PHE A 86 -1.71 0.73 55.42
N ALA A 87 -2.77 1.55 55.38
CA ALA A 87 -3.42 2.04 54.18
C ALA A 87 -2.87 3.42 53.78
N VAL A 88 -2.60 3.66 52.49
CA VAL A 88 -2.63 4.99 51.85
C VAL A 88 -3.02 4.84 50.38
N SER A 89 -4.00 5.62 49.94
CA SER A 89 -4.47 5.73 48.56
C SER A 89 -3.50 6.54 47.68
N SER A 90 -3.44 6.15 46.40
CA SER A 90 -3.22 6.98 45.20
C SER A 90 -1.99 7.90 45.13
N ALA A 91 -0.93 7.43 44.46
CA ALA A 91 -0.18 8.15 43.42
C ALA A 91 0.88 7.25 42.76
N SER A 92 1.06 7.43 41.44
CA SER A 92 2.23 7.07 40.60
C SER A 92 2.64 5.59 40.42
N ALA A 93 2.43 5.07 39.21
CA ALA A 93 3.32 4.10 38.56
C ALA A 93 3.16 4.14 37.02
N SER A 94 3.56 5.28 36.45
CA SER A 94 4.18 5.33 35.13
C SER A 94 5.53 4.60 35.20
N SER A 95 5.64 3.38 34.67
CA SER A 95 6.96 2.75 34.47
C SER A 95 7.03 1.68 33.38
N ALA A 96 5.93 1.12 32.87
CA ALA A 96 6.04 0.10 31.80
C ALA A 96 6.40 0.67 30.41
N ALA A 97 6.26 1.99 30.18
CA ALA A 97 6.59 2.63 28.90
C ALA A 97 8.03 3.19 28.85
N ALA A 98 8.69 3.35 30.01
CA ALA A 98 10.06 3.85 30.09
C ALA A 98 11.10 2.75 29.81
N ASP A 99 10.80 1.51 30.23
CA ASP A 99 11.74 0.39 30.09
C ASP A 99 11.97 -0.04 28.63
N CYS A 100 10.98 0.14 27.73
CA CYS A 100 11.17 -0.13 26.30
C CYS A 100 12.07 0.91 25.61
N ALA A 101 12.08 2.16 26.10
CA ALA A 101 12.96 3.21 25.57
C ALA A 101 14.40 3.02 26.06
N GLU A 102 14.58 2.51 27.29
CA GLU A 102 15.91 2.30 27.87
C GLU A 102 16.65 1.08 27.26
N ILE A 103 15.92 0.03 26.85
CA ILE A 103 16.50 -1.13 26.16
C ILE A 103 16.99 -0.77 24.75
N LEU A 104 16.34 0.18 24.06
CA LEU A 104 16.81 0.70 22.76
C LEU A 104 17.94 1.73 22.90
N GLY A 105 18.03 2.42 24.04
CA GLY A 105 19.06 3.44 24.31
C GLY A 105 20.41 2.89 24.76
N ARG A 106 20.48 1.69 25.35
CA ARG A 106 21.72 1.13 25.93
C ARG A 106 22.65 0.43 24.94
N SER A 107 22.22 0.15 23.70
CA SER A 107 23.09 -0.41 22.65
C SER A 107 23.92 0.64 21.90
N ALA A 108 23.89 1.91 22.33
CA ALA A 108 24.61 3.02 21.71
C ALA A 108 26.10 3.12 22.08
N SER A 109 26.72 2.06 22.63
CA SER A 109 28.17 2.03 22.87
C SER A 109 28.83 0.83 22.19
N SER A 110 29.59 1.16 21.14
CA SER A 110 30.48 0.32 20.32
C SER A 110 29.80 -0.67 19.34
N HIS A 111 29.75 -0.24 18.07
CA HIS A 111 29.48 -1.02 16.84
C HIS A 111 28.03 -1.44 16.51
N GLY A 112 27.03 -0.60 16.82
CA GLY A 112 25.62 -0.79 16.42
C GLY A 112 25.13 0.27 15.42
N ILE A 113 24.39 -0.16 14.39
CA ILE A 113 23.81 0.68 13.32
C ILE A 113 22.91 1.76 13.93
N SER A 114 23.23 3.03 13.67
CA SER A 114 22.37 4.16 14.00
C SER A 114 21.16 4.18 13.06
N LEU A 115 19.96 3.89 13.59
CA LEU A 115 18.67 4.18 12.95
C LEU A 115 18.43 5.68 12.69
N TYR A 116 19.37 6.54 13.14
CA TYR A 116 19.37 7.99 12.94
C TYR A 116 20.52 8.45 12.03
N ARG A 117 21.16 7.55 11.26
CA ARG A 117 22.01 7.96 10.15
C ARG A 117 21.09 8.56 9.08
N GLY A 118 21.27 9.86 8.80
CA GLY A 118 20.38 10.66 7.95
C GLY A 118 19.92 9.91 6.70
N TRP A 119 18.62 10.03 6.40
CA TRP A 119 17.99 9.42 5.23
C TRP A 119 18.66 9.91 3.94
N SER A 120 19.71 9.20 3.50
CA SER A 120 20.40 9.50 2.25
C SER A 120 19.72 8.70 1.14
N PHE A 121 18.92 9.39 0.33
CA PHE A 121 18.32 8.84 -0.88
C PHE A 121 19.24 9.01 -2.11
N ASP A 122 20.48 9.48 -1.89
CA ASP A 122 21.43 9.85 -2.95
C ASP A 122 22.38 8.70 -3.36
N SER A 123 22.21 7.49 -2.80
CA SER A 123 23.04 6.33 -3.15
C SER A 123 22.56 5.61 -4.41
N ASP A 124 23.27 5.93 -5.49
CA ASP A 124 23.71 5.14 -6.63
C ASP A 124 22.72 4.51 -7.63
N THR A 125 22.94 4.95 -8.88
CA THR A 125 22.47 4.44 -10.18
C THR A 125 22.80 2.97 -10.45
N ALA A 126 23.54 2.30 -9.57
CA ALA A 126 24.05 0.93 -9.72
C ALA A 126 23.21 -0.15 -9.02
N ILE A 127 22.22 0.22 -8.20
CA ILE A 127 21.50 -0.76 -7.37
C ILE A 127 20.28 -1.31 -8.12
N THR A 128 20.27 -2.62 -8.38
CA THR A 128 19.17 -3.34 -9.01
C THR A 128 18.30 -4.08 -7.97
N PRO A 129 17.02 -4.35 -8.27
CA PRO A 129 16.26 -3.78 -9.39
C PRO A 129 15.90 -2.30 -9.20
N LYS A 130 15.88 -1.55 -10.30
CA LYS A 130 15.31 -0.21 -10.42
C LYS A 130 13.80 -0.30 -10.52
N ILE A 131 13.12 0.22 -9.50
CA ILE A 131 11.67 0.18 -9.39
C ILE A 131 11.09 1.57 -9.66
N CYS A 132 10.05 1.60 -10.48
CA CYS A 132 9.26 2.77 -10.81
C CYS A 132 7.81 2.60 -10.32
N ILE A 133 7.28 3.63 -9.66
CA ILE A 133 5.84 3.76 -9.43
C ILE A 133 5.26 4.76 -10.44
N THR A 134 4.12 4.42 -11.03
CA THR A 134 3.27 5.37 -11.74
C THR A 134 1.96 5.58 -10.99
N GLY A 135 1.45 6.80 -10.96
CA GLY A 135 0.20 7.11 -10.27
C GLY A 135 -0.48 8.32 -10.87
N SER A 136 -1.81 8.37 -10.78
CA SER A 136 -2.62 9.53 -11.14
C SER A 136 -3.17 10.16 -9.88
N THR A 137 -2.93 11.45 -9.64
CA THR A 137 -3.28 12.07 -8.36
C THR A 137 -3.79 13.50 -8.50
N SER A 138 -4.82 13.79 -7.71
CA SER A 138 -5.30 15.14 -7.44
C SER A 138 -5.10 15.58 -5.98
N ALA A 139 -4.34 14.79 -5.22
CA ALA A 139 -4.15 14.97 -3.79
C ALA A 139 -3.27 16.18 -3.44
N SER A 140 -3.40 16.65 -2.21
CA SER A 140 -2.53 17.70 -1.67
C SER A 140 -1.10 17.20 -1.43
N LEU A 141 -0.14 18.12 -1.38
CA LEU A 141 1.25 17.83 -1.04
C LEU A 141 1.40 17.10 0.32
N HIS A 142 0.55 17.44 1.30
CA HIS A 142 0.53 16.79 2.62
C HIS A 142 0.25 15.28 2.53
N GLN A 143 -0.53 14.83 1.53
CA GLN A 143 -0.77 13.41 1.29
C GLN A 143 0.33 12.77 0.44
N ILE A 144 0.82 13.49 -0.58
CA ILE A 144 1.80 12.95 -1.53
C ILE A 144 3.16 12.73 -0.88
N LEU A 145 3.66 13.64 -0.04
CA LEU A 145 5.01 13.52 0.53
C LEU A 145 5.21 12.27 1.41
N PRO A 146 4.33 11.97 2.39
CA PRO A 146 4.45 10.74 3.18
C PRO A 146 4.42 9.47 2.32
N TRP A 147 3.51 9.43 1.34
CA TRP A 147 3.39 8.32 0.40
C TRP A 147 4.68 8.15 -0.43
N LEU A 148 5.21 9.23 -0.98
CA LEU A 148 6.39 9.22 -1.86
C LEU A 148 7.64 8.79 -1.11
N TYR A 149 7.91 9.41 0.05
CA TYR A 149 9.11 9.10 0.83
C TYR A 149 9.05 7.72 1.46
N TYR A 150 7.87 7.26 1.91
CA TYR A 150 7.70 5.86 2.34
C TYR A 150 8.14 4.89 1.25
N HIS A 151 7.69 5.09 0.01
CA HIS A 151 8.04 4.23 -1.10
C HIS A 151 9.53 4.33 -1.47
N LYS A 152 10.15 5.51 -1.33
CA LYS A 152 11.61 5.66 -1.47
C LYS A 152 12.36 4.84 -0.41
N VAL A 153 11.92 4.86 0.84
CA VAL A 153 12.54 4.09 1.95
C VAL A 153 12.55 2.59 1.65
N ILE A 154 11.45 2.03 1.15
CA ILE A 154 11.38 0.59 0.84
C ILE A 154 12.07 0.21 -0.49
N GLY A 155 12.67 1.17 -1.20
CA GLY A 155 13.56 0.93 -2.33
C GLY A 155 13.08 1.41 -3.70
N VAL A 156 11.98 2.15 -3.80
CA VAL A 156 11.50 2.73 -5.06
C VAL A 156 12.38 3.90 -5.48
N SER A 157 12.86 3.85 -6.72
CA SER A 157 13.82 4.83 -7.25
C SER A 157 13.15 5.94 -8.06
N HIS A 158 12.13 5.61 -8.86
CA HIS A 158 11.50 6.53 -9.80
C HIS A 158 9.99 6.62 -9.60
N PHE A 159 9.43 7.79 -9.87
CA PHE A 159 8.02 8.11 -9.76
C PHE A 159 7.58 8.85 -11.02
N ILE A 160 6.55 8.36 -11.70
CA ILE A 160 5.88 9.04 -12.82
C ILE A 160 4.49 9.44 -12.34
N LEU A 161 4.31 10.70 -11.98
CA LEU A 161 3.06 11.20 -11.40
C LEU A 161 2.29 12.04 -12.42
N PHE A 162 1.11 11.57 -12.79
CA PHE A 162 0.16 12.33 -13.57
C PHE A 162 -0.67 13.19 -12.61
N VAL A 163 -0.54 14.51 -12.71
CA VAL A 163 -1.09 15.45 -11.74
C VAL A 163 -2.27 16.24 -12.31
N GLU A 164 -3.29 16.42 -11.48
CA GLU A 164 -4.44 17.29 -11.72
C GLU A 164 -4.90 17.95 -10.40
N GLY A 165 -5.82 18.91 -10.44
CA GLY A 165 -6.37 19.53 -9.23
C GLY A 165 -5.30 20.12 -8.29
N GLU A 166 -5.34 19.79 -7.00
CA GLU A 166 -4.36 20.29 -6.01
C GLU A 166 -2.93 19.85 -6.32
N ALA A 167 -2.74 18.66 -6.89
CA ALA A 167 -1.42 18.12 -7.20
C ALA A 167 -0.74 18.87 -8.35
N ALA A 168 -1.52 19.50 -9.24
CA ALA A 168 -1.02 20.26 -10.39
C ALA A 168 -0.69 21.72 -10.07
N LYS A 169 -0.97 22.19 -8.84
CA LYS A 169 -0.65 23.57 -8.46
C LYS A 169 0.87 23.81 -8.49
N PRO A 170 1.37 24.96 -9.00
CA PRO A 170 2.81 25.24 -9.08
C PRO A 170 3.56 25.11 -7.75
N ALA A 171 2.92 25.50 -6.63
CA ALA A 171 3.49 25.36 -5.29
C ALA A 171 3.67 23.90 -4.84
N VAL A 172 2.91 22.97 -5.41
CA VAL A 172 3.02 21.52 -5.14
C VAL A 172 4.03 20.90 -6.11
N THR A 173 3.90 21.17 -7.40
CA THR A 173 4.76 20.56 -8.41
C THR A 173 6.21 21.02 -8.31
N SER A 174 6.48 22.28 -7.97
CA SER A 174 7.84 22.76 -7.68
C SER A 174 8.55 21.95 -6.59
N VAL A 175 7.83 21.57 -5.53
CA VAL A 175 8.34 20.69 -4.48
C VAL A 175 8.58 19.30 -5.02
N LEU A 176 7.59 18.71 -5.71
CA LEU A 176 7.71 17.34 -6.21
C LEU A 176 8.83 17.18 -7.26
N GLU A 177 8.99 18.15 -8.16
CA GLU A 177 10.04 18.17 -9.18
C GLU A 177 11.45 18.35 -8.57
N SER A 178 11.56 18.98 -7.39
CA SER A 178 12.84 19.08 -6.67
C SER A 178 13.31 17.74 -6.10
N ILE A 179 12.40 16.76 -5.96
CA ILE A 179 12.72 15.45 -5.41
C ILE A 179 13.29 14.56 -6.52
N ARG A 180 14.52 14.08 -6.31
CA ARG A 180 15.21 13.19 -7.26
C ARG A 180 14.35 11.96 -7.63
N GLY A 181 14.34 11.65 -8.92
CA GLY A 181 13.62 10.51 -9.48
C GLY A 181 12.11 10.74 -9.63
N VAL A 182 11.59 11.95 -9.41
CA VAL A 182 10.18 12.28 -9.63
C VAL A 182 10.02 12.98 -10.98
N LYS A 183 9.18 12.42 -11.84
CA LYS A 183 8.75 13.00 -13.11
C LYS A 183 7.26 13.35 -13.01
N ILE A 184 6.95 14.62 -13.18
CA ILE A 184 5.57 15.14 -13.17
C ILE A 184 5.07 15.25 -14.61
N ILE A 185 3.83 14.82 -14.84
CA ILE A 185 3.11 14.94 -16.11
C ILE A 185 1.80 15.67 -15.84
N TYR A 186 1.64 16.85 -16.43
CA TYR A 186 0.44 17.66 -16.27
C TYR A 186 -0.66 17.17 -17.21
N ARG A 187 -1.93 17.23 -16.76
CA ARG A 187 -3.09 17.01 -17.61
C ARG A 187 -3.34 18.24 -18.50
N THR A 188 -2.52 18.41 -19.54
CA THR A 188 -2.68 19.48 -20.53
C THR A 188 -3.64 19.07 -21.65
N LYS A 189 -4.05 20.04 -22.47
CA LYS A 189 -4.87 19.79 -23.66
C LYS A 189 -4.14 18.89 -24.66
N GLU A 190 -2.84 19.12 -24.84
CA GLU A 190 -1.98 18.36 -25.75
C GLU A 190 -1.86 16.90 -25.28
N LEU A 191 -1.72 16.68 -23.98
CA LEU A 191 -1.73 15.33 -23.41
C LEU A 191 -3.05 14.63 -23.71
N LYS A 192 -4.17 15.33 -23.54
CA LYS A 192 -5.50 14.79 -23.84
C LYS A 192 -5.63 14.44 -25.32
N GLU A 193 -5.22 15.32 -26.23
CA GLU A 193 -5.23 15.06 -27.68
C GLU A 193 -4.30 13.90 -28.09
N GLN A 194 -3.20 13.70 -27.38
CA GLN A 194 -2.35 12.52 -27.54
C GLN A 194 -3.07 11.26 -27.06
N GLN A 195 -3.72 11.32 -25.90
CA GLN A 195 -4.47 10.20 -25.32
C GLN A 195 -5.70 9.83 -26.15
N ASP A 196 -6.39 10.80 -26.75
CA ASP A 196 -7.54 10.57 -27.64
C ASP A 196 -7.16 9.82 -28.91
N ARG A 197 -5.88 9.90 -29.31
CA ARG A 197 -5.29 9.12 -30.43
C ARG A 197 -4.68 7.79 -30.00
N SER A 198 -4.76 7.43 -28.72
CA SER A 198 -4.23 6.16 -28.22
C SER A 198 -4.95 4.97 -28.85
N ARG A 199 -4.20 3.90 -29.13
CA ARG A 199 -4.75 2.60 -29.51
C ARG A 199 -5.68 2.01 -28.46
N ILE A 200 -5.58 2.44 -27.18
CA ILE A 200 -6.41 1.94 -26.09
C ILE A 200 -7.89 2.07 -26.40
N TRP A 201 -8.30 3.11 -27.13
CA TRP A 201 -9.70 3.30 -27.54
C TRP A 201 -10.24 2.20 -28.46
N ASN A 202 -9.38 1.40 -29.08
CA ASN A 202 -9.75 0.26 -29.92
C ASN A 202 -9.70 -1.08 -29.17
N GLU A 203 -9.37 -1.07 -27.88
CA GLU A 203 -9.19 -2.28 -27.09
C GLU A 203 -10.52 -2.81 -26.54
N THR A 204 -10.85 -4.06 -26.86
CA THR A 204 -12.12 -4.68 -26.43
C THR A 204 -12.20 -4.88 -24.92
N TRP A 205 -11.07 -5.12 -24.23
CA TRP A 205 -11.04 -5.36 -22.78
C TRP A 205 -11.39 -4.13 -21.94
N LEU A 206 -11.27 -2.91 -22.49
CA LEU A 206 -11.62 -1.66 -21.81
C LEU A 206 -12.93 -1.04 -22.34
N SER A 207 -13.47 -1.56 -23.44
CA SER A 207 -14.66 -1.03 -24.13
C SER A 207 -15.87 -0.81 -23.22
N GLY A 208 -16.11 -1.69 -22.25
CA GLY A 208 -17.20 -1.57 -21.29
C GLY A 208 -17.11 -0.35 -20.36
N PHE A 209 -15.97 0.34 -20.31
CA PHE A 209 -15.72 1.51 -19.46
C PHE A 209 -15.70 2.83 -20.25
N PHE A 210 -15.64 2.77 -21.58
CA PHE A 210 -15.56 3.97 -22.40
C PHE A 210 -16.81 4.84 -22.30
N TYR A 211 -16.60 6.16 -22.39
CA TYR A 211 -17.63 7.20 -22.43
C TYR A 211 -18.62 7.16 -21.25
N LYS A 212 -18.24 6.51 -20.16
CA LYS A 212 -18.96 6.51 -18.89
C LYS A 212 -18.28 7.48 -17.92
N PRO A 213 -19.05 8.26 -17.16
CA PRO A 213 -18.50 9.33 -16.33
C PRO A 213 -17.84 8.81 -15.04
N CYS A 214 -17.16 9.71 -14.34
CA CYS A 214 -16.71 9.54 -12.96
C CYS A 214 -15.73 8.37 -12.77
N ASN A 215 -16.16 7.28 -12.11
CA ASN A 215 -15.25 6.19 -11.73
C ASN A 215 -14.80 5.39 -12.97
N TYR A 216 -15.65 5.29 -13.98
CA TYR A 216 -15.30 4.69 -15.26
C TYR A 216 -14.30 5.56 -16.04
N GLU A 217 -14.54 6.87 -16.11
CA GLU A 217 -13.63 7.82 -16.74
C GLU A 217 -12.25 7.80 -16.07
N LEU A 218 -12.21 7.80 -14.73
CA LEU A 218 -10.97 7.68 -13.97
C LEU A 218 -10.22 6.40 -14.31
N PHE A 219 -10.93 5.27 -14.41
CA PHE A 219 -10.33 3.98 -14.75
C PHE A 219 -9.71 3.96 -16.17
N VAL A 220 -10.38 4.58 -17.14
CA VAL A 220 -9.85 4.74 -18.51
C VAL A 220 -8.66 5.69 -18.51
N LYS A 221 -8.76 6.82 -17.83
CA LYS A 221 -7.68 7.81 -17.68
C LYS A 221 -6.42 7.21 -17.05
N GLN A 222 -6.57 6.44 -15.97
CA GLN A 222 -5.45 5.72 -15.35
C GLN A 222 -4.82 4.73 -16.32
N SER A 223 -5.62 4.03 -17.12
CA SER A 223 -5.10 3.10 -18.14
C SER A 223 -4.30 3.83 -19.23
N LEU A 224 -4.77 4.98 -19.72
CA LEU A 224 -4.04 5.82 -20.69
C LEU A 224 -2.72 6.36 -20.10
N ASN A 225 -2.76 6.81 -18.84
CA ASN A 225 -1.56 7.25 -18.13
C ASN A 225 -0.54 6.11 -17.96
N MET A 226 -1.00 4.90 -17.62
CA MET A 226 -0.15 3.72 -17.53
C MET A 226 0.49 3.34 -18.87
N GLU A 227 -0.21 3.50 -20.00
CA GLU A 227 0.38 3.25 -21.33
C GLU A 227 1.58 4.16 -21.60
N MET A 228 1.44 5.45 -21.30
CA MET A 228 2.54 6.40 -21.44
C MET A 228 3.66 6.13 -20.43
N ALA A 229 3.30 5.73 -19.20
CA ALA A 229 4.27 5.38 -18.16
C ALA A 229 5.14 4.18 -18.53
N ILE A 230 4.61 3.20 -19.28
CA ILE A 230 5.40 2.08 -19.80
C ILE A 230 6.52 2.59 -20.70
N VAL A 231 6.22 3.51 -21.63
CA VAL A 231 7.23 4.08 -22.53
C VAL A 231 8.31 4.81 -21.73
N MET A 232 7.90 5.68 -20.81
CA MET A 232 8.83 6.43 -19.96
C MET A 232 9.69 5.53 -19.06
N ALA A 233 9.11 4.45 -18.52
CA ALA A 233 9.85 3.49 -17.70
C ALA A 233 10.87 2.70 -18.52
N ARG A 234 10.53 2.34 -19.78
CA ARG A 234 11.48 1.71 -20.71
C ARG A 234 12.64 2.64 -21.05
N GLU A 235 12.36 3.89 -21.40
CA GLU A 235 13.38 4.91 -21.70
C GLU A 235 14.31 5.17 -20.52
N ALA A 236 13.77 5.16 -19.30
CA ALA A 236 14.55 5.34 -18.08
C ALA A 236 15.32 4.08 -17.63
N GLY A 237 15.20 2.95 -18.35
CA GLY A 237 15.86 1.69 -18.01
C GLY A 237 15.42 1.13 -16.66
N MET A 238 14.12 1.21 -16.36
CA MET A 238 13.53 0.63 -15.15
C MET A 238 13.37 -0.88 -15.30
N ASP A 239 13.57 -1.63 -14.22
CA ASP A 239 13.37 -3.09 -14.22
C ASP A 239 11.92 -3.45 -13.92
N TRP A 240 11.27 -2.71 -13.01
CA TRP A 240 9.90 -2.94 -12.58
C TRP A 240 9.06 -1.67 -12.60
N ILE A 241 7.78 -1.81 -12.97
CA ILE A 241 6.77 -0.76 -12.89
C ILE A 241 5.55 -1.21 -12.08
N ILE A 242 5.00 -0.31 -11.26
CA ILE A 242 3.82 -0.54 -10.42
C ILE A 242 2.88 0.66 -10.54
N HIS A 243 1.58 0.43 -10.75
CA HIS A 243 0.59 1.49 -10.63
C HIS A 243 0.04 1.53 -9.20
N LEU A 244 0.12 2.69 -8.53
CA LEU A 244 -0.37 2.90 -7.16
C LEU A 244 -1.13 4.21 -7.04
N ASP A 245 -2.22 4.16 -6.29
CA ASP A 245 -2.97 5.35 -5.87
C ASP A 245 -2.33 5.99 -4.63
N THR A 246 -2.56 7.28 -4.40
CA THR A 246 -1.94 8.02 -3.28
C THR A 246 -2.54 7.71 -1.90
N ASP A 247 -3.49 6.77 -1.84
CA ASP A 247 -4.03 6.14 -0.64
C ASP A 247 -3.57 4.67 -0.49
N GLU A 248 -2.59 4.23 -1.28
CA GLU A 248 -2.08 2.86 -1.27
C GLU A 248 -0.60 2.79 -0.87
N LEU A 249 -0.26 1.94 0.10
CA LEU A 249 1.12 1.65 0.48
C LEU A 249 1.49 0.20 0.20
N ILE A 250 2.65 -0.06 -0.39
CA ILE A 250 3.18 -1.43 -0.48
C ILE A 250 3.66 -1.86 0.91
N HIS A 251 3.22 -3.03 1.39
CA HIS A 251 3.70 -3.71 2.58
C HIS A 251 4.54 -4.92 2.18
N PRO A 252 5.88 -4.80 2.11
CA PRO A 252 6.78 -5.89 1.69
C PRO A 252 7.02 -6.90 2.83
N ALA A 253 5.96 -7.37 3.49
CA ALA A 253 6.06 -8.44 4.47
C ALA A 253 6.67 -9.72 3.86
N GLY A 254 7.39 -10.48 4.69
CA GLY A 254 8.18 -11.63 4.27
C GLY A 254 9.52 -11.26 3.64
N ALA A 255 9.72 -10.02 3.18
CA ALA A 255 11.00 -9.58 2.63
C ALA A 255 12.03 -9.25 3.72
N ARG A 256 13.29 -9.60 3.48
CA ARG A 256 14.39 -9.18 4.36
C ARG A 256 14.47 -7.65 4.37
N GLU A 257 14.77 -7.10 5.55
CA GLU A 257 14.95 -5.66 5.77
C GLU A 257 13.74 -4.79 5.41
N TYR A 258 12.53 -5.38 5.32
CA TYR A 258 11.32 -4.66 4.93
C TYR A 258 11.50 -3.91 3.57
N SER A 259 12.19 -4.56 2.63
CA SER A 259 12.61 -3.96 1.37
C SER A 259 11.84 -4.52 0.18
N LEU A 260 11.11 -3.65 -0.53
CA LEU A 260 10.48 -4.01 -1.80
C LEU A 260 11.53 -4.35 -2.86
N ARG A 261 12.69 -3.68 -2.82
CA ARG A 261 13.80 -4.00 -3.71
C ARG A 261 14.28 -5.43 -3.53
N ARG A 262 14.48 -5.86 -2.28
CA ARG A 262 14.89 -7.24 -2.00
C ARG A 262 13.81 -8.24 -2.42
N LEU A 263 12.54 -7.93 -2.13
CA LEU A 263 11.41 -8.75 -2.54
C LEU A 263 11.39 -9.00 -4.05
N LEU A 264 11.55 -7.95 -4.87
CA LEU A 264 11.53 -8.05 -6.33
C LEU A 264 12.83 -8.59 -6.93
N LEU A 265 13.96 -8.49 -6.21
CA LEU A 265 15.22 -9.12 -6.60
C LEU A 265 15.14 -10.65 -6.50
N ASP A 266 14.44 -11.17 -5.50
CA ASP A 266 14.29 -12.61 -5.26
C ASP A 266 13.24 -13.26 -6.20
N VAL A 267 12.58 -12.47 -7.05
CA VAL A 267 11.62 -12.96 -8.05
C VAL A 267 12.35 -13.60 -9.23
N PRO A 268 12.03 -14.86 -9.61
CA PRO A 268 12.66 -15.54 -10.74
C PRO A 268 12.55 -14.77 -12.07
N ASP A 269 13.56 -14.90 -12.93
CA ASP A 269 13.63 -14.16 -14.20
C ASP A 269 12.52 -14.51 -15.19
N ASN A 270 11.96 -15.73 -15.11
CA ASN A 270 10.85 -16.17 -15.96
C ASN A 270 9.49 -15.59 -15.54
N VAL A 271 9.41 -14.87 -14.41
CA VAL A 271 8.18 -14.25 -13.92
C VAL A 271 8.06 -12.84 -14.47
N ASP A 272 6.98 -12.56 -15.19
CA ASP A 272 6.70 -11.27 -15.81
C ASP A 272 6.01 -10.30 -14.86
N MET A 273 5.19 -10.82 -13.94
CA MET A 273 4.31 -10.02 -13.09
C MET A 273 4.15 -10.65 -11.71
N VAL A 274 4.12 -9.80 -10.69
CA VAL A 274 3.95 -10.18 -9.28
C VAL A 274 2.73 -9.48 -8.72
N ILE A 275 1.77 -10.25 -8.21
CA ILE A 275 0.52 -9.76 -7.63
C ILE A 275 0.69 -9.58 -6.13
N PHE A 276 0.33 -8.40 -5.65
CA PHE A 276 0.22 -8.03 -4.24
C PHE A 276 -1.27 -8.02 -3.87
N PRO A 277 -1.77 -9.01 -3.12
CA PRO A 277 -3.13 -8.96 -2.58
C PRO A 277 -3.33 -7.71 -1.71
N ASN A 278 -4.51 -7.10 -1.76
CA ASN A 278 -4.77 -5.88 -0.99
C ASN A 278 -5.43 -6.16 0.36
N TYR A 279 -5.01 -5.40 1.37
CA TYR A 279 -5.62 -5.32 2.68
C TYR A 279 -6.32 -3.97 2.82
N GLU A 280 -7.59 -3.97 3.20
CA GLU A 280 -8.40 -2.75 3.29
C GLU A 280 -8.36 -2.18 4.72
N SER A 281 -8.12 -0.88 4.84
CA SER A 281 -8.12 -0.20 6.14
C SER A 281 -9.44 -0.40 6.88
N SER A 282 -9.33 -0.73 8.17
CA SER A 282 -10.46 -0.93 9.08
C SER A 282 -10.37 0.11 10.20
N VAL A 283 -10.95 1.30 9.97
CA VAL A 283 -10.83 2.41 10.92
C VAL A 283 -11.67 2.20 12.17
N GLU A 284 -11.11 2.52 13.33
CA GLU A 284 -11.78 2.36 14.64
C GLU A 284 -12.43 3.66 15.15
N ARG A 285 -12.20 4.78 14.45
CA ARG A 285 -12.72 6.12 14.77
C ARG A 285 -13.15 6.85 13.50
N ASP A 286 -13.97 7.88 13.64
CA ASP A 286 -14.49 8.70 12.54
C ASP A 286 -13.82 10.08 12.40
N ASP A 287 -12.84 10.39 13.24
CA ASP A 287 -12.16 11.68 13.35
C ASP A 287 -10.74 11.71 12.76
N ILE A 288 -10.33 10.65 12.06
CA ILE A 288 -9.00 10.45 11.46
C ILE A 288 -8.61 11.64 10.57
N LYS A 289 -7.38 12.14 10.74
CA LYS A 289 -6.82 13.26 9.96
C LYS A 289 -5.67 12.82 9.07
N ASP A 290 -4.79 11.97 9.59
CA ASP A 290 -3.59 11.47 8.94
C ASP A 290 -3.60 9.92 8.90
N PRO A 291 -4.17 9.31 7.84
CA PRO A 291 -4.44 7.88 7.80
C PRO A 291 -3.18 7.04 7.97
N PHE A 292 -2.08 7.46 7.36
CA PHE A 292 -0.82 6.72 7.41
C PHE A 292 -0.18 6.70 8.79
N THR A 293 -0.49 7.68 9.66
CA THR A 293 0.05 7.74 11.02
C THR A 293 -0.96 7.35 12.09
N GLU A 294 -2.24 7.24 11.77
CA GLU A 294 -3.32 6.93 12.73
C GLU A 294 -3.96 5.55 12.54
N VAL A 295 -3.97 5.00 11.32
CA VAL A 295 -4.64 3.74 10.99
C VAL A 295 -3.64 2.59 10.94
N SER A 296 -3.87 1.57 11.76
CA SER A 296 -3.05 0.35 11.83
C SER A 296 -3.82 -0.94 11.60
N MET A 297 -5.15 -0.94 11.71
CA MET A 297 -5.96 -2.14 11.56
C MET A 297 -6.41 -2.30 10.10
N PHE A 298 -6.23 -3.50 9.55
CA PHE A 298 -6.58 -3.84 8.18
C PHE A 298 -7.33 -5.17 8.12
N LYS A 299 -8.27 -5.27 7.19
CA LYS A 299 -8.94 -6.51 6.81
C LYS A 299 -8.14 -7.20 5.71
N LYS A 300 -7.70 -8.43 5.95
CA LYS A 300 -6.84 -9.19 5.02
C LYS A 300 -7.61 -9.65 3.79
N ASN A 301 -6.89 -9.73 2.67
CA ASN A 301 -7.37 -10.37 1.46
C ASN A 301 -7.70 -11.84 1.71
N TYR A 302 -8.72 -12.38 1.03
CA TYR A 302 -9.09 -13.79 1.12
C TYR A 302 -7.93 -14.72 0.70
N ASP A 303 -7.05 -14.28 -0.20
CA ASP A 303 -5.87 -15.03 -0.62
C ASP A 303 -4.91 -15.31 0.54
N HIS A 304 -4.88 -14.47 1.57
CA HIS A 304 -4.00 -14.63 2.75
C HIS A 304 -4.78 -15.18 3.97
N LEU A 305 -5.92 -15.83 3.73
CA LEU A 305 -6.76 -16.42 4.78
C LEU A 305 -7.01 -17.91 4.50
N PRO A 306 -7.05 -18.76 5.54
CA PRO A 306 -7.58 -20.11 5.40
C PRO A 306 -9.03 -20.06 4.91
N LYS A 307 -9.39 -20.95 3.98
CA LYS A 307 -10.74 -20.99 3.38
C LYS A 307 -11.85 -21.08 4.43
N ASP A 308 -11.68 -21.95 5.42
CA ASP A 308 -12.68 -22.13 6.49
C ASP A 308 -12.87 -20.86 7.34
N THR A 309 -11.78 -20.13 7.61
CA THR A 309 -11.83 -18.84 8.30
C THR A 309 -12.57 -17.80 7.47
N TYR A 310 -12.26 -17.71 6.18
CA TYR A 310 -12.88 -16.76 5.27
C TYR A 310 -14.39 -17.00 5.15
N PHE A 311 -14.82 -18.22 4.82
CA PHE A 311 -16.24 -18.54 4.66
C PHE A 311 -16.99 -18.53 5.99
N GLY A 312 -16.37 -19.02 7.07
CA GLY A 312 -16.99 -19.09 8.39
C GLY A 312 -17.20 -17.73 9.07
N LEU A 313 -16.46 -16.70 8.66
CA LEU A 313 -16.55 -15.34 9.23
C LEU A 313 -16.96 -14.28 8.18
N TYR A 314 -17.36 -14.70 6.98
CA TYR A 314 -17.67 -13.79 5.88
C TYR A 314 -18.72 -12.76 6.27
N LYS A 315 -19.82 -13.22 6.91
CA LYS A 315 -20.93 -12.36 7.31
C LYS A 315 -20.51 -11.29 8.31
N GLU A 316 -19.71 -11.64 9.32
CA GLU A 316 -19.19 -10.67 10.28
C GLU A 316 -18.16 -9.72 9.64
N ALA A 317 -17.34 -10.22 8.73
CA ALA A 317 -16.29 -9.43 8.07
C ALA A 317 -16.85 -8.42 7.04
N THR A 318 -17.99 -8.72 6.41
CA THR A 318 -18.64 -7.82 5.44
C THR A 318 -19.53 -6.78 6.09
N ARG A 319 -20.08 -7.05 7.28
CA ARG A 319 -20.98 -6.12 8.00
C ARG A 319 -22.16 -5.64 7.13
N GLY A 320 -22.68 -6.53 6.28
CA GLY A 320 -23.78 -6.21 5.37
C GLY A 320 -23.36 -5.55 4.05
N ASN A 321 -22.06 -5.26 3.86
CA ASN A 321 -21.56 -4.84 2.55
C ASN A 321 -21.73 -5.98 1.53
N PRO A 322 -22.19 -5.69 0.29
CA PRO A 322 -22.41 -6.73 -0.72
C PRO A 322 -21.13 -7.48 -1.10
N ASN A 323 -19.98 -6.80 -1.01
CA ASN A 323 -18.68 -7.38 -1.28
C ASN A 323 -17.89 -7.60 0.02
N TYR A 324 -16.85 -8.44 -0.05
CA TYR A 324 -15.98 -8.65 1.10
C TYR A 324 -15.26 -7.36 1.55
N PHE A 325 -14.78 -6.56 0.60
CA PHE A 325 -14.21 -5.23 0.81
C PHE A 325 -15.19 -4.13 0.37
N LEU A 326 -15.05 -2.93 0.94
CA LEU A 326 -15.78 -1.74 0.48
C LEU A 326 -15.39 -1.39 -0.95
N THR A 327 -14.10 -1.57 -1.26
CA THR A 327 -13.51 -1.28 -2.57
C THR A 327 -13.11 -2.55 -3.33
N TYR A 328 -12.03 -2.51 -4.10
CA TYR A 328 -11.59 -3.65 -4.89
C TYR A 328 -10.93 -4.72 -4.00
N GLY A 329 -10.93 -5.98 -4.47
CA GLY A 329 -10.30 -7.10 -3.76
C GLY A 329 -9.28 -7.87 -4.58
N ASN A 330 -8.98 -7.41 -5.79
CA ASN A 330 -8.04 -8.07 -6.70
C ASN A 330 -6.58 -7.65 -6.49
N GLY A 331 -6.23 -6.79 -5.53
CA GLY A 331 -4.84 -6.36 -5.34
C GLY A 331 -4.27 -5.51 -6.48
N LYS A 332 -2.99 -5.15 -6.40
CA LYS A 332 -2.22 -4.52 -7.49
C LYS A 332 -1.10 -5.44 -7.96
N SER A 333 -0.47 -5.14 -9.08
CA SER A 333 0.71 -5.88 -9.52
C SER A 333 1.88 -4.99 -9.91
N ALA A 334 3.08 -5.51 -9.63
CA ALA A 334 4.32 -5.06 -10.24
C ALA A 334 4.57 -5.90 -11.48
N ALA A 335 5.07 -5.30 -12.56
CA ALA A 335 5.46 -6.03 -13.75
C ALA A 335 6.84 -5.63 -14.21
N ARG A 336 7.57 -6.58 -14.79
CA ARG A 336 8.85 -6.32 -15.44
C ARG A 336 8.61 -5.45 -16.66
N VAL A 337 9.42 -4.41 -16.78
CA VAL A 337 9.37 -3.50 -17.91
C VAL A 337 9.94 -4.21 -19.13
N GLN A 338 9.09 -4.48 -20.12
CA GLN A 338 9.46 -5.23 -21.32
C GLN A 338 8.71 -4.72 -22.56
N GLU A 339 9.13 -5.20 -23.72
CA GLU A 339 8.49 -4.83 -24.99
C GLU A 339 7.06 -5.37 -25.08
N HIS A 340 6.21 -4.66 -25.82
CA HIS A 340 4.79 -4.99 -26.04
C HIS A 340 3.94 -5.07 -24.77
N MET A 341 4.44 -4.56 -23.65
CA MET A 341 3.69 -4.41 -22.42
C MET A 341 2.53 -3.42 -22.62
N ARG A 342 1.42 -3.67 -21.91
CA ARG A 342 0.22 -2.83 -21.92
C ARG A 342 -0.42 -2.78 -20.54
N PRO A 343 -1.21 -1.73 -20.24
CA PRO A 343 -2.10 -1.74 -19.09
C PRO A 343 -3.20 -2.79 -19.26
N ASN A 344 -3.74 -3.27 -18.14
CA ASN A 344 -4.95 -4.11 -18.11
C ASN A 344 -5.88 -3.62 -16.99
N GLY A 345 -6.22 -2.34 -17.08
CA GLY A 345 -6.83 -1.58 -15.99
C GLY A 345 -5.80 -1.15 -14.94
N ALA A 346 -6.24 -0.29 -14.02
CA ALA A 346 -5.37 0.32 -12.99
C ALA A 346 -4.70 -0.68 -12.03
N HIS A 347 -5.08 -1.96 -12.06
CA HIS A 347 -4.68 -2.96 -11.08
C HIS A 347 -3.77 -4.06 -11.65
N ARG A 348 -3.64 -4.15 -12.98
CA ARG A 348 -2.93 -5.22 -13.68
C ARG A 348 -2.21 -4.74 -14.93
N TRP A 349 -1.27 -5.56 -15.37
CA TRP A 349 -0.53 -5.40 -16.61
C TRP A 349 -0.79 -6.58 -17.54
N HIS A 350 -0.52 -6.41 -18.82
CA HIS A 350 -0.58 -7.49 -19.81
C HIS A 350 0.47 -7.27 -20.90
N ASN A 351 0.54 -8.19 -21.86
CA ASN A 351 1.43 -8.09 -23.00
C ASN A 351 0.68 -8.47 -24.29
N TYR A 352 0.93 -7.76 -25.39
CA TYR A 352 0.27 -8.06 -26.67
C TYR A 352 0.76 -9.33 -27.35
N MET A 353 1.99 -9.77 -27.07
CA MET A 353 2.66 -10.88 -27.76
C MET A 353 2.63 -12.18 -26.97
N LYS A 354 2.36 -12.14 -25.66
CA LYS A 354 2.30 -13.32 -24.80
C LYS A 354 1.38 -13.12 -23.60
N SER A 355 0.90 -14.23 -23.04
CA SER A 355 0.31 -14.21 -21.70
C SER A 355 1.44 -14.06 -20.67
N PRO A 356 1.39 -13.05 -19.78
CA PRO A 356 2.42 -12.88 -18.75
C PRO A 356 2.45 -14.07 -17.79
N ASN A 357 3.65 -14.52 -17.42
CA ASN A 357 3.81 -15.45 -16.30
C ASN A 357 3.65 -14.69 -14.98
N GLU A 358 2.55 -14.93 -14.26
CA GLU A 358 2.21 -14.25 -13.02
C GLU A 358 2.39 -15.14 -11.79
N ILE A 359 2.89 -14.55 -10.71
CA ILE A 359 2.88 -15.16 -9.38
C ILE A 359 2.15 -14.24 -8.39
N LYS A 360 1.59 -14.83 -7.34
CA LYS A 360 0.95 -14.10 -6.24
C LYS A 360 1.81 -14.23 -4.99
N LEU A 361 2.04 -13.10 -4.32
CA LEU A 361 2.79 -13.07 -3.06
C LEU A 361 1.92 -13.59 -1.93
N GLU A 362 2.52 -14.32 -0.99
CA GLU A 362 1.80 -14.96 0.13
C GLU A 362 1.74 -14.06 1.39
N GLU A 363 2.69 -13.12 1.53
CA GLU A 363 2.81 -12.25 2.70
C GLU A 363 2.71 -10.76 2.34
N ALA A 364 3.48 -10.34 1.33
CA ALA A 364 3.50 -8.96 0.90
C ALA A 364 2.16 -8.54 0.25
N ALA A 365 1.74 -7.30 0.54
CA ALA A 365 0.39 -6.83 0.25
C ALA A 365 0.37 -5.35 -0.13
N ILE A 366 -0.75 -4.89 -0.69
CA ILE A 366 -1.09 -3.46 -0.78
C ILE A 366 -1.96 -3.09 0.41
N LEU A 367 -1.57 -2.11 1.20
CA LEU A 367 -2.41 -1.50 2.23
C LEU A 367 -3.21 -0.38 1.59
N HIS A 368 -4.52 -0.56 1.47
CA HIS A 368 -5.41 0.42 0.87
C HIS A 368 -6.12 1.22 1.97
N TYR A 369 -5.79 2.50 2.08
CA TYR A 369 -6.32 3.45 3.07
C TYR A 369 -7.62 4.10 2.61
N THR A 370 -8.54 3.27 2.11
CA THR A 370 -9.78 3.74 1.52
C THR A 370 -10.81 4.17 2.57
N TYR A 371 -11.52 5.27 2.29
CA TYR A 371 -12.56 5.83 3.17
C TYR A 371 -12.08 6.03 4.63
N THR A 372 -10.80 6.32 4.84
CA THR A 372 -10.23 6.46 6.18
C THR A 372 -10.65 7.76 6.85
N LYS A 373 -11.00 8.78 6.07
CA LYS A 373 -11.50 10.06 6.58
C LYS A 373 -12.98 10.22 6.25
N PHE A 374 -13.71 10.87 7.15
CA PHE A 374 -15.08 11.30 6.86
C PHE A 374 -15.20 12.17 5.59
N SER A 375 -14.19 13.02 5.34
CA SER A 375 -14.11 13.87 4.14
C SER A 375 -13.96 13.09 2.83
N ASP A 376 -13.64 11.80 2.87
CA ASP A 376 -13.50 10.97 1.67
C ASP A 376 -14.85 10.71 1.00
N LEU A 377 -15.96 10.78 1.75
CA LEU A 377 -17.31 10.72 1.20
C LEU A 377 -17.60 11.93 0.30
N THR A 378 -17.30 13.14 0.77
CA THR A 378 -17.57 14.38 0.04
C THR A 378 -16.58 14.61 -1.10
N SER A 379 -15.30 14.29 -0.92
CA SER A 379 -14.29 14.47 -1.97
C SER A 379 -14.55 13.62 -3.22
N ARG A 380 -15.20 12.47 -3.06
CA ARG A 380 -15.64 11.63 -4.19
C ARG A 380 -16.86 12.20 -4.90
N ARG A 381 -17.81 12.76 -4.14
CA ARG A 381 -18.98 13.47 -4.69
C ARG A 381 -18.55 14.64 -5.57
N ASP A 382 -17.66 15.48 -5.09
CA ASP A 382 -17.29 16.74 -5.76
C ASP A 382 -16.56 16.54 -7.10
N ARG A 383 -16.11 15.30 -7.38
CA ARG A 383 -15.46 14.91 -8.65
C ARG A 383 -16.42 14.30 -9.68
N CYS A 384 -17.70 14.16 -9.34
CA CYS A 384 -18.65 13.43 -10.17
C CYS A 384 -19.95 14.21 -10.39
N GLY A 385 -20.28 14.49 -11.66
CA GLY A 385 -21.50 15.23 -12.06
C GLY A 385 -22.77 14.38 -12.17
N CYS A 386 -22.80 13.18 -11.57
CA CYS A 386 -23.96 12.29 -11.70
C CYS A 386 -25.11 12.69 -10.78
N LYS A 387 -26.33 12.39 -11.21
CA LYS A 387 -27.52 12.56 -10.37
C LYS A 387 -27.51 11.50 -9.26
N PRO A 388 -27.86 11.86 -8.01
CA PRO A 388 -27.82 10.92 -6.88
C PRO A 388 -29.08 10.03 -6.82
N THR A 389 -29.41 9.37 -7.93
CA THR A 389 -30.50 8.39 -8.03
C THR A 389 -29.92 6.98 -8.14
N LYS A 390 -30.66 5.94 -7.71
CA LYS A 390 -30.17 4.55 -7.74
C LYS A 390 -29.84 4.07 -9.16
N GLU A 391 -30.54 4.61 -10.16
CA GLU A 391 -30.39 4.25 -11.56
C GLU A 391 -29.20 4.98 -12.19
N ASP A 392 -29.05 6.28 -11.94
CA ASP A 392 -27.99 7.08 -12.56
C ASP A 392 -26.61 6.71 -12.03
N VAL A 393 -26.47 6.48 -10.72
CA VAL A 393 -25.17 6.13 -10.10
C VAL A 393 -24.59 4.81 -10.61
N LYS A 394 -25.43 3.88 -11.12
CA LYS A 394 -24.95 2.63 -11.74
C LYS A 394 -24.12 2.88 -12.99
N ARG A 395 -24.39 3.98 -13.71
CA ARG A 395 -23.63 4.41 -14.88
C ARG A 395 -22.31 5.11 -14.52
N CYS A 396 -22.13 5.52 -13.26
CA CYS A 396 -21.03 6.36 -12.81
C CYS A 396 -20.04 5.62 -11.89
N PHE A 397 -20.51 4.62 -11.16
CA PHE A 397 -19.72 3.86 -10.19
C PHE A 397 -19.80 2.37 -10.43
N ILE A 398 -18.63 1.73 -10.42
CA ILE A 398 -18.47 0.29 -10.61
C ILE A 398 -18.97 -0.46 -9.37
N LEU A 399 -18.61 0.01 -8.17
CA LEU A 399 -18.89 -0.65 -6.90
C LEU A 399 -20.17 -0.12 -6.26
N GLU A 400 -20.91 -1.02 -5.62
CA GLU A 400 -22.16 -0.65 -4.93
C GLU A 400 -21.91 0.28 -3.74
N PHE A 401 -20.81 0.06 -3.00
CA PHE A 401 -20.46 0.94 -1.88
C PHE A 401 -20.24 2.39 -2.34
N ASP A 402 -19.52 2.60 -3.45
CA ASP A 402 -19.28 3.93 -4.01
C ASP A 402 -20.59 4.62 -4.42
N ARG A 403 -21.58 3.86 -4.92
CA ARG A 403 -22.93 4.37 -5.24
C ARG A 403 -23.64 4.87 -3.98
N LEU A 404 -23.64 4.07 -2.92
CA LEU A 404 -24.27 4.43 -1.65
C LEU A 404 -23.57 5.64 -1.00
N ALA A 405 -22.24 5.64 -1.00
CA ALA A 405 -21.41 6.73 -0.52
C ALA A 405 -21.67 8.03 -1.29
N PHE A 406 -21.84 7.97 -2.61
CA PHE A 406 -22.18 9.13 -3.43
C PHE A 406 -23.58 9.66 -3.12
N ILE A 407 -24.59 8.78 -3.01
CA ILE A 407 -25.96 9.17 -2.69
C ILE A 407 -26.02 9.85 -1.32
N ILE A 408 -25.50 9.22 -0.26
CA ILE A 408 -25.56 9.79 1.09
C ILE A 408 -24.83 11.13 1.16
N ALA A 409 -23.68 11.27 0.49
CA ALA A 409 -22.94 12.53 0.45
C ALA A 409 -23.65 13.65 -0.32
N SER A 410 -24.58 13.30 -1.21
CA SER A 410 -25.30 14.24 -2.08
C SER A 410 -26.68 14.63 -1.54
N THR A 411 -27.34 13.75 -0.78
CA THR A 411 -28.76 13.94 -0.39
C THR A 411 -28.98 14.13 1.09
N ALA A 412 -28.06 13.68 1.95
CA ALA A 412 -28.26 13.68 3.39
C ALA A 412 -27.61 14.91 4.07
N THR A 413 -28.07 15.20 5.28
CA THR A 413 -27.43 16.17 6.16
C THR A 413 -26.08 15.65 6.66
N GLU A 414 -25.22 16.54 7.18
CA GLU A 414 -23.91 16.12 7.72
C GLU A 414 -24.07 15.10 8.86
N GLN A 415 -25.06 15.27 9.73
CA GLN A 415 -25.31 14.35 10.85
C GLN A 415 -25.72 12.95 10.37
N GLU A 416 -26.61 12.87 9.38
CA GLU A 416 -27.02 11.61 8.76
C GLU A 416 -25.84 10.95 8.05
N MET A 417 -25.04 11.72 7.32
CA MET A 417 -23.82 11.23 6.66
C MET A 417 -22.80 10.69 7.67
N ARG A 418 -22.61 11.36 8.82
CA ARG A 418 -21.74 10.86 9.91
C ARG A 418 -22.25 9.56 10.50
N ASN A 419 -23.55 9.45 10.74
CA ASN A 419 -24.16 8.22 11.25
C ASN A 419 -23.97 7.07 10.25
N TRP A 420 -24.22 7.33 8.96
CA TRP A 420 -24.00 6.36 7.89
C TRP A 420 -22.55 5.90 7.82
N TYR A 421 -21.60 6.84 7.89
CA TYR A 421 -20.16 6.54 7.89
C TYR A 421 -19.75 5.66 9.08
N ARG A 422 -20.25 5.97 10.28
CA ARG A 422 -20.00 5.15 11.48
C ARG A 422 -20.54 3.74 11.33
N GLU A 423 -21.71 3.59 10.76
CA GLU A 423 -22.37 2.29 10.58
C GLU A 423 -21.67 1.43 9.52
N HIS A 424 -21.24 2.02 8.40
CA HIS A 424 -20.78 1.29 7.23
C HIS A 424 -19.26 1.18 7.10
N VAL A 425 -18.50 2.13 7.69
CA VAL A 425 -17.03 2.20 7.54
C VAL A 425 -16.32 1.96 8.87
N VAL A 426 -16.78 2.60 9.95
CA VAL A 426 -16.07 2.58 11.24
C VAL A 426 -16.35 1.29 11.99
N TRP A 427 -15.30 0.61 12.44
CA TRP A 427 -15.36 -0.64 13.20
C TRP A 427 -15.58 -0.37 14.70
N THR A 428 -16.82 -0.01 15.04
CA THR A 428 -17.20 0.40 16.41
C THR A 428 -17.40 -0.76 17.39
N ASP A 429 -17.76 -1.96 16.91
CA ASP A 429 -17.96 -3.14 17.75
C ASP A 429 -16.64 -3.81 18.12
N LYS A 430 -16.17 -3.54 19.35
CA LYS A 430 -14.92 -4.06 19.88
C LYS A 430 -14.88 -5.58 20.01
N ASP A 431 -16.01 -6.23 20.30
CA ASP A 431 -16.07 -7.68 20.49
C ASP A 431 -15.94 -8.39 19.15
N THR A 432 -16.64 -7.90 18.12
CA THR A 432 -16.47 -8.39 16.74
C THR A 432 -15.05 -8.13 16.24
N ASN A 433 -14.48 -6.94 16.47
CA ASN A 433 -13.11 -6.62 16.08
C ASN A 433 -12.12 -7.61 16.73
N LEU A 434 -12.25 -7.85 18.04
CA LEU A 434 -11.38 -8.76 18.77
C LEU A 434 -11.53 -10.21 18.30
N LYS A 435 -12.76 -10.64 17.98
CA LYS A 435 -13.02 -11.96 17.35
C LYS A 435 -12.28 -12.08 16.03
N LEU A 436 -12.42 -11.11 15.13
CA LEU A 436 -11.81 -11.14 13.80
C LEU A 436 -10.28 -11.01 13.86
N LEU A 437 -9.74 -10.23 14.79
CA LEU A 437 -8.30 -10.14 15.07
C LEU A 437 -7.74 -11.49 15.54
N ARG A 438 -8.39 -12.14 16.50
CA ARG A 438 -7.98 -13.48 17.00
C ARG A 438 -8.03 -14.55 15.91
N LYS A 439 -8.91 -14.38 14.92
CA LYS A 439 -9.04 -15.30 13.79
C LYS A 439 -8.19 -14.90 12.58
N GLY A 440 -7.46 -13.79 12.65
CA GLY A 440 -6.55 -13.33 11.60
C GLY A 440 -7.21 -12.65 10.40
N VAL A 441 -8.53 -12.47 10.40
CA VAL A 441 -9.26 -11.73 9.35
C VAL A 441 -8.92 -10.25 9.39
N LEU A 442 -8.91 -9.68 10.60
CA LEU A 442 -8.32 -8.37 10.86
C LEU A 442 -6.89 -8.56 11.36
N THR A 443 -6.00 -7.62 11.03
CA THR A 443 -4.61 -7.60 11.49
C THR A 443 -4.17 -6.18 11.79
N ARG A 444 -3.20 -6.02 12.70
CA ARG A 444 -2.56 -4.73 12.96
C ARG A 444 -1.19 -4.67 12.29
N ILE A 445 -0.95 -3.63 11.51
CA ILE A 445 0.30 -3.40 10.77
C ILE A 445 0.80 -2.01 11.14
N TYR A 446 1.99 -1.96 11.74
CA TYR A 446 2.58 -0.72 12.28
C TYR A 446 3.83 -0.26 11.54
N ALA A 447 4.45 -1.10 10.70
CA ALA A 447 5.72 -0.77 10.04
C ALA A 447 5.63 0.51 9.17
N PRO A 448 4.63 0.69 8.28
CA PRO A 448 4.49 1.94 7.52
C PRO A 448 4.27 3.16 8.42
N MET A 449 3.46 2.99 9.47
CA MET A 449 3.19 4.04 10.45
C MET A 449 4.47 4.50 11.16
N ALA A 450 5.31 3.55 11.59
CA ALA A 450 6.59 3.86 12.23
C ALA A 450 7.56 4.58 11.27
N ILE A 451 7.68 4.11 10.03
CA ILE A 451 8.54 4.71 9.01
C ILE A 451 8.09 6.15 8.72
N ILE A 452 6.80 6.36 8.48
CA ILE A 452 6.25 7.68 8.12
C ILE A 452 6.36 8.67 9.30
N ARG A 453 6.14 8.20 10.53
CA ARG A 453 6.38 9.03 11.73
C ARG A 453 7.85 9.42 11.85
N GLY A 454 8.77 8.46 11.67
CA GLY A 454 10.22 8.74 11.69
C GLY A 454 10.66 9.74 10.60
N LEU A 455 10.11 9.65 9.39
CA LEU A 455 10.35 10.63 8.31
C LEU A 455 9.80 12.01 8.68
N LYS A 456 8.62 12.07 9.30
CA LYS A 456 8.01 13.33 9.75
C LYS A 456 8.86 13.98 10.85
N GLU A 457 9.29 13.20 11.82
CA GLU A 457 10.13 13.63 12.95
C GLU A 457 11.54 14.06 12.51
N SER A 458 12.07 13.47 11.44
CA SER A 458 13.38 13.86 10.89
C SER A 458 13.37 15.19 10.13
N GLY A 459 12.20 15.83 9.98
CA GLY A 459 12.08 17.11 9.27
C GLY A 459 12.14 17.01 7.74
N ILE A 460 12.25 15.80 7.16
CA ILE A 460 12.54 15.67 5.72
C ILE A 460 11.47 16.25 4.80
N PHE A 461 10.21 16.21 5.24
CA PHE A 461 9.10 16.83 4.50
C PHE A 461 9.21 18.35 4.50
N ILE A 462 9.65 18.93 5.61
CA ILE A 462 9.86 20.38 5.75
C ILE A 462 11.07 20.80 4.92
N ASP A 463 12.14 20.01 4.93
CA ASP A 463 13.34 20.25 4.13
C ASP A 463 13.04 20.22 2.64
N ALA A 464 12.25 19.25 2.16
CA ALA A 464 11.82 19.18 0.77
C ALA A 464 11.03 20.44 0.35
N VAL A 465 10.10 20.89 1.20
CA VAL A 465 9.32 22.11 0.94
C VAL A 465 10.20 23.37 0.98
N THR A 466 11.17 23.43 1.88
CA THR A 466 12.04 24.59 2.07
C THR A 466 13.08 24.69 0.97
N SER A 467 13.68 23.56 0.57
CA SER A 467 14.63 23.47 -0.54
C SER A 467 14.03 23.94 -1.86
N ALA A 468 12.80 23.51 -2.17
CA ALA A 468 12.07 23.96 -3.36
C ALA A 468 11.78 25.48 -3.37
N LYS A 469 11.56 26.08 -2.19
CA LYS A 469 11.37 27.54 -2.05
C LYS A 469 12.67 28.33 -2.15
N ALA A 470 13.80 27.73 -1.79
CA ALA A 470 15.13 28.36 -1.86
C ALA A 470 15.70 28.37 -3.28
N HIS A 471 15.29 27.42 -4.13
CA HIS A 471 15.67 27.33 -5.54
C HIS A 471 14.45 27.35 -6.48
N PRO A 472 13.71 28.47 -6.59
CA PRO A 472 12.71 28.65 -7.64
C PRO A 472 13.45 28.79 -8.98
N LYS A 473 13.69 27.67 -9.67
CA LYS A 473 14.36 27.50 -10.98
C LYS A 473 14.97 28.79 -11.59
N ALA A 474 16.24 29.07 -11.28
CA ALA A 474 17.15 29.66 -12.24
C ALA A 474 17.65 28.51 -13.14
N ASN A 475 17.02 28.32 -14.30
CA ASN A 475 17.59 27.73 -15.52
C ASN A 475 16.47 27.48 -16.54
N ILE A 476 16.08 28.54 -17.25
CA ILE A 476 15.68 28.44 -18.65
C ILE A 476 16.86 29.04 -19.42
N GLY A 477 17.77 28.17 -19.84
CA GLY A 477 18.92 28.51 -20.66
C GLY A 477 19.20 27.32 -21.55
N LEU A 478 18.75 27.40 -22.81
CA LEU A 478 19.12 26.48 -23.86
C LEU A 478 20.64 26.57 -24.08
N GLU A 479 21.38 25.54 -23.67
CA GLU A 479 22.66 25.22 -24.29
C GLU A 479 22.39 24.29 -25.47
N ASN A 480 22.06 24.87 -26.63
CA ASN A 480 22.17 24.18 -27.90
C ASN A 480 23.62 24.33 -28.38
N ASN A 481 24.43 23.30 -28.17
CA ASN A 481 25.69 23.12 -28.87
C ASN A 481 25.68 21.72 -29.52
N GLU A 482 25.12 21.61 -30.72
CA GLU A 482 25.64 20.68 -31.72
C GLU A 482 25.73 21.36 -33.07
N SER A 483 26.97 21.40 -33.54
CA SER A 483 27.44 21.91 -34.83
C SER A 483 26.98 21.01 -35.97
N ILE A 484 26.29 21.60 -36.96
CA ILE A 484 26.24 21.03 -38.30
C ILE A 484 26.75 22.09 -39.29
N HIS A 485 27.90 21.76 -39.87
CA HIS A 485 28.49 22.42 -41.02
C HIS A 485 27.52 22.40 -42.21
N THR A 486 27.20 23.56 -42.76
CA THR A 486 27.08 23.77 -44.21
C THR A 486 27.43 25.21 -44.54
N ASN A 487 28.53 25.38 -45.28
CA ASN A 487 28.89 26.62 -45.96
C ASN A 487 27.79 27.03 -46.95
N VAL A 488 27.62 28.34 -47.18
CA VAL A 488 27.57 28.98 -48.52
C VAL A 488 27.26 30.48 -48.36
N THR A 489 28.31 31.27 -48.62
CA THR A 489 28.40 32.60 -49.26
C THR A 489 27.48 33.78 -48.86
N ALA A 490 28.19 34.82 -48.42
CA ALA A 490 28.26 36.16 -49.04
C ALA A 490 27.20 37.24 -48.73
N ALA A 491 27.76 38.30 -48.13
CA ALA A 491 27.68 39.70 -48.55
C ALA A 491 26.64 40.65 -47.91
N GLN A 492 27.22 41.69 -47.27
CA GLN A 492 26.86 43.12 -47.28
C GLN A 492 25.56 43.51 -46.58
N SER A 493 25.57 44.17 -45.41
CA SER A 493 26.05 45.54 -45.06
C SER A 493 25.41 46.66 -45.87
N THR A 494 24.51 47.42 -45.23
CA THR A 494 24.28 48.88 -45.40
C THR A 494 23.41 49.39 -44.23
N THR A 495 23.96 50.14 -43.27
CA THR A 495 24.02 51.62 -43.14
C THR A 495 22.64 52.29 -42.90
N LEU A 496 22.37 52.76 -41.67
CA LEU A 496 22.61 54.12 -41.12
C LEU A 496 21.63 55.21 -41.62
N LYS A 497 20.86 55.82 -40.70
CA LYS A 497 21.02 57.25 -40.29
C LYS A 497 19.95 57.77 -39.31
N GLU A 498 20.46 58.57 -38.36
CA GLU A 498 19.95 59.83 -37.74
C GLU A 498 18.45 59.97 -37.34
N GLY A 499 18.06 60.57 -36.21
CA GLY A 499 18.72 61.38 -35.19
C GLY A 499 17.68 62.23 -34.42
N GLY A 500 18.06 62.78 -33.25
CA GLY A 500 17.37 63.90 -32.57
C GLY A 500 16.38 63.52 -31.46
N ASN A 501 16.76 63.47 -30.18
CA ASN A 501 16.91 64.56 -29.18
C ASN A 501 15.59 64.95 -28.47
N ASP A 502 15.46 64.64 -27.17
CA ASP A 502 15.14 65.64 -26.14
C ASP A 502 15.15 65.07 -24.70
N ASN A 503 15.64 65.92 -23.79
CA ASN A 503 15.78 65.75 -22.35
C ASN A 503 14.43 65.71 -21.61
N SER A 504 14.35 65.01 -20.48
CA SER A 504 13.92 65.55 -19.16
C SER A 504 13.48 64.44 -18.19
N GLN A 505 13.66 64.73 -16.90
CA GLN A 505 13.76 63.86 -15.75
C GLN A 505 12.42 63.35 -15.17
N ALA A 506 12.50 62.13 -14.64
CA ALA A 506 12.00 61.66 -13.34
C ALA A 506 10.50 61.30 -13.13
N THR A 507 10.36 60.00 -12.83
CA THR A 507 9.42 59.35 -11.89
C THR A 507 7.98 59.09 -12.34
N ALA A 508 7.78 57.93 -12.96
CA ALA A 508 6.52 57.21 -12.90
C ALA A 508 6.78 55.72 -12.64
N ARG A 509 6.14 55.20 -11.58
CA ARG A 509 6.07 53.76 -11.23
C ARG A 509 5.76 52.94 -12.49
N LYS A 510 6.69 52.06 -12.89
CA LYS A 510 6.42 51.07 -13.93
C LYS A 510 6.08 49.75 -13.26
N ILE A 511 4.77 49.47 -13.26
CA ILE A 511 4.18 48.15 -13.05
C ILE A 511 4.88 47.19 -14.02
N LEU A 512 5.53 46.16 -13.47
CA LEU A 512 6.06 45.06 -14.27
C LEU A 512 4.85 44.17 -14.61
N GLU A 513 4.32 44.31 -15.83
CA GLU A 513 3.48 43.27 -16.43
C GLU A 513 4.32 42.00 -16.54
N MET A 514 4.11 41.07 -15.62
CA MET A 514 4.49 39.68 -15.81
C MET A 514 3.53 39.11 -16.85
N ILE A 515 4.09 38.75 -18.00
CA ILE A 515 3.40 37.92 -19.00
C ILE A 515 3.12 36.58 -18.32
N ASP A 516 1.88 36.42 -17.87
CA ASP A 516 1.34 35.19 -17.30
C ASP A 516 1.15 34.22 -18.48
N VAL A 517 2.16 33.39 -18.75
CA VAL A 517 1.97 32.21 -19.61
C VAL A 517 1.24 31.19 -18.75
N GLN A 518 -0.07 31.38 -18.58
CA GLN A 518 -0.96 30.34 -18.10
C GLN A 518 -1.07 29.31 -19.21
N GLU A 519 -0.37 28.19 -19.06
CA GLU A 519 -0.79 26.96 -19.75
C GLU A 519 -2.24 26.67 -19.30
N GLU A 520 -3.14 26.60 -20.27
CA GLU A 520 -4.58 26.50 -20.03
C GLU A 520 -4.91 25.11 -19.45
N VAL A 521 -4.86 24.98 -18.12
CA VAL A 521 -5.18 23.74 -17.41
C VAL A 521 -6.68 23.48 -17.55
N VAL A 522 -7.03 22.44 -18.31
CA VAL A 522 -8.42 22.10 -18.59
C VAL A 522 -9.10 21.57 -17.32
N PRO A 523 -10.16 22.23 -16.80
CA PRO A 523 -10.94 21.70 -15.70
C PRO A 523 -11.72 20.44 -16.14
N PRO A 524 -12.14 19.56 -15.22
CA PRO A 524 -12.97 18.42 -15.56
C PRO A 524 -14.27 18.90 -16.24
N MET A 525 -14.48 18.50 -17.49
CA MET A 525 -15.68 18.86 -18.25
C MET A 525 -16.77 17.79 -18.07
N SER A 526 -18.02 18.23 -18.05
CA SER A 526 -19.18 17.35 -18.21
C SER A 526 -19.13 16.66 -19.58
N PRO A 527 -19.58 15.41 -19.70
CA PRO A 527 -19.62 14.71 -20.99
C PRO A 527 -20.56 15.45 -21.97
N PRO A 528 -20.25 15.44 -23.29
CA PRO A 528 -21.14 16.00 -24.30
C PRO A 528 -22.51 15.32 -24.23
N GLY A 529 -23.56 16.13 -24.34
CA GLY A 529 -24.93 15.62 -24.34
C GLY A 529 -25.16 14.72 -25.55
N PHE A 530 -25.94 13.65 -25.41
CA PHE A 530 -26.29 12.73 -26.51
C PHE A 530 -26.87 13.45 -27.75
N LEU A 531 -27.40 14.66 -27.59
CA LEU A 531 -27.89 15.50 -28.69
C LEU A 531 -26.77 16.19 -29.50
N GLU A 532 -25.64 16.57 -28.89
CA GLU A 532 -24.51 17.20 -29.60
C GLU A 532 -23.80 16.21 -30.54
N LEU A 533 -23.76 14.92 -30.17
CA LEU A 533 -23.20 13.86 -31.02
C LEU A 533 -24.07 13.54 -32.23
N MET A 534 -25.38 13.82 -32.18
CA MET A 534 -26.26 13.66 -33.35
C MET A 534 -26.14 14.82 -34.33
N GLU A 535 -25.94 16.05 -33.85
CA GLU A 535 -25.76 17.23 -34.73
C GLU A 535 -24.40 17.20 -35.43
N SER A 536 -23.35 16.72 -34.75
CA SER A 536 -22.01 16.49 -35.33
C SER A 536 -21.95 15.31 -36.31
N ALA A 537 -22.89 14.37 -36.26
CA ALA A 537 -22.94 13.24 -37.20
C ALA A 537 -23.82 13.53 -38.44
N LEU A 538 -24.49 14.67 -38.46
CA LEU A 538 -25.38 15.13 -39.53
C LEU A 538 -24.92 16.45 -40.18
N SER A 539 -23.71 16.92 -39.85
CA SER A 539 -22.95 17.95 -40.56
C SER A 539 -21.59 17.41 -40.97
#